data_AF-K9QPI0-F1
#
_entry.id   AF-K9QPI0-F1
#
_cell.length_a   1.000
_cell.length_b   1.000
_cell.length_c   1.000
_cell.angle_alpha   90.00
_cell.angle_beta   90.00
_cell.angle_gamma   90.00
#
_symmetry.space_group_name_H-M   'P 1'
#
loop_
_entity.id
_entity.type
_entity.pdbx_description
1 polymer ?
#
loop_
_entity_poly.entity_id
_entity_poly.type
_entity_poly.pdbx_seq_one_letter_code
_entity_poly.pdbx_strand_id
1 'polypeptide(L)'
;MSKLFEILHKIKSKPGMYIGRASVSDLFHFLVGFKTALRELEVKATEEEMDFYREFQPWVQKKYHVSTSNSWAKIIMLHCGSEQEGFNAFYRLLDEFQNRDKSLEHQQQVTVSYESFPAK
;
A
#
# COMPACT_ATOMS: atom_id res chain seq x y z
N MET A 1 -13.07 -11.79 3.20
CA MET A 1 -11.72 -11.35 3.60
C MET A 1 -10.96 -10.95 2.34
N SER A 2 -10.08 -9.95 2.43
CA SER A 2 -9.32 -9.45 1.27
C SER A 2 -8.27 -10.47 0.84
N LYS A 3 -8.43 -11.04 -0.36
CA LYS A 3 -7.52 -12.05 -0.91
C LYS A 3 -6.13 -11.44 -1.15
N LEU A 4 -6.09 -10.17 -1.54
CA LEU A 4 -4.85 -9.41 -1.71
C LEU A 4 -4.07 -9.30 -0.40
N PHE A 5 -4.70 -8.85 0.68
CA PHE A 5 -3.98 -8.66 1.95
C PHE A 5 -3.62 -9.98 2.60
N GLU A 6 -4.44 -11.03 2.41
CA GLU A 6 -4.07 -12.39 2.80
C GLU A 6 -2.81 -12.89 2.10
N ILE A 7 -2.70 -12.73 0.77
CA ILE A 7 -1.51 -13.17 0.03
C ILE A 7 -0.29 -12.31 0.38
N LEU A 8 -0.47 -11.00 0.55
CA LEU A 8 0.58 -10.10 1.02
C LEU A 8 1.12 -10.51 2.39
N HIS A 9 0.25 -10.89 3.33
CA HIS A 9 0.68 -11.36 4.64
C HIS A 9 1.52 -12.64 4.54
N LYS A 10 1.11 -13.60 3.70
CA LYS A 10 1.84 -14.85 3.45
C LYS A 10 3.22 -14.57 2.82
N ILE A 11 3.29 -13.66 1.85
CA ILE A 11 4.55 -13.27 1.19
C ILE A 11 5.47 -12.54 2.18
N LYS A 12 4.96 -11.64 3.03
CA LYS A 12 5.73 -10.96 4.09
C LYS A 12 6.46 -11.96 4.98
N SER A 13 5.75 -13.03 5.38
CA SER A 13 6.29 -14.07 6.26
C SER A 13 7.31 -14.98 5.59
N LYS A 14 7.10 -15.36 4.32
CA LYS A 14 7.94 -16.35 3.61
C LYS A 14 8.22 -15.95 2.16
N PRO A 15 8.91 -14.84 1.88
CA PRO A 15 9.05 -14.32 0.51
C PRO A 15 9.73 -15.32 -0.44
N GLY A 16 10.72 -16.07 0.04
CA GLY A 16 11.40 -17.09 -0.76
C GLY A 16 10.48 -18.20 -1.30
N MET A 17 9.41 -18.54 -0.57
CA MET A 17 8.45 -19.58 -0.99
C MET A 17 7.50 -19.10 -2.10
N TYR A 18 7.16 -17.80 -2.11
CA TYR A 18 6.16 -17.26 -3.03
C TYR A 18 6.76 -16.57 -4.25
N ILE A 19 7.87 -15.86 -4.06
CA ILE A 19 8.49 -15.00 -5.07
C ILE A 19 10.00 -15.25 -5.20
N GLY A 20 10.52 -16.37 -4.65
CA GLY A 20 11.91 -16.80 -4.79
C GLY A 20 12.91 -16.07 -3.87
N ARG A 21 12.69 -14.79 -3.57
CA ARG A 21 13.49 -13.97 -2.64
C ARG A 21 12.68 -12.76 -2.19
N ALA A 22 13.10 -12.07 -1.13
CA ALA A 22 12.47 -10.79 -0.80
C ALA A 22 12.98 -9.70 -1.75
N SER A 23 12.14 -9.38 -2.74
CA SER A 23 12.38 -8.38 -3.76
C SER A 23 11.10 -7.59 -4.01
N VAL A 24 11.21 -6.26 -4.05
CA VAL A 24 10.07 -5.39 -4.33
C VAL A 24 9.67 -5.45 -5.80
N SER A 25 10.64 -5.63 -6.69
CA SER A 25 10.39 -5.85 -8.11
C SER A 25 9.63 -7.17 -8.33
N ASP A 26 10.10 -8.27 -7.71
CA ASP A 26 9.45 -9.58 -7.85
C ASP A 26 8.03 -9.56 -7.22
N LEU A 27 7.87 -8.88 -6.08
CA LEU A 27 6.56 -8.65 -5.46
C LEU A 27 5.60 -7.89 -6.37
N PHE A 28 6.06 -6.81 -7.02
CA PHE A 28 5.22 -6.04 -7.96
C PHE A 28 4.71 -6.92 -9.11
N HIS A 29 5.59 -7.67 -9.76
CA HIS A 29 5.19 -8.55 -10.86
C HIS A 29 4.22 -9.64 -10.39
N PHE A 30 4.46 -10.22 -9.21
CA PHE A 30 3.54 -11.17 -8.60
C PHE A 30 2.15 -10.55 -8.41
N LEU A 31 2.05 -9.35 -7.84
CA LEU A 31 0.77 -8.68 -7.59
C LEU A 31 0.03 -8.31 -8.88
N VAL A 32 0.75 -7.90 -9.93
CA VAL A 32 0.16 -7.66 -11.25
C VAL A 32 -0.44 -8.97 -11.79
N GLY A 33 0.30 -10.07 -11.77
CA GLY A 33 -0.19 -11.38 -12.21
C GLY A 33 -1.38 -11.89 -11.36
N PHE A 34 -1.30 -11.72 -10.04
CA PHE A 34 -2.36 -12.09 -9.11
C PHE A 34 -3.66 -11.34 -9.40
N LYS A 35 -3.59 -10.01 -9.58
CA LYS A 35 -4.74 -9.19 -9.97
C LYS A 35 -5.31 -9.61 -11.32
N THR A 36 -4.46 -9.89 -12.31
CA THR A 36 -4.89 -10.38 -13.62
C THR A 36 -5.65 -11.69 -13.49
N ALA A 37 -5.11 -12.67 -12.76
CA ALA A 37 -5.77 -13.96 -12.55
C ALA A 37 -7.14 -13.81 -11.86
N LEU A 38 -7.26 -12.96 -10.84
CA LEU A 38 -8.55 -12.70 -10.18
C LEU A 38 -9.57 -12.09 -11.14
N ARG A 39 -9.14 -11.19 -12.04
CA ARG A 39 -10.00 -10.60 -13.05
C ARG A 39 -10.48 -11.62 -14.07
N GLU A 40 -9.59 -12.45 -14.62
CA GLU A 40 -9.93 -13.50 -15.59
C GLU A 40 -10.86 -14.56 -15.00
N LEU A 41 -10.77 -14.79 -13.68
CA LEU A 41 -11.66 -15.68 -12.93
C LEU A 41 -12.95 -15.00 -12.43
N GLU A 42 -13.22 -13.76 -12.87
CA GLU A 42 -14.38 -12.95 -12.48
C GLU A 42 -14.56 -12.80 -10.95
N VAL A 43 -13.46 -12.88 -10.20
CA VAL A 43 -13.46 -12.70 -8.75
C VAL A 43 -13.60 -11.22 -8.45
N LYS A 44 -14.71 -10.85 -7.81
CA LYS A 44 -14.96 -9.47 -7.37
C LYS A 44 -13.97 -9.07 -6.29
N ALA A 45 -13.36 -7.90 -6.48
CA ALA A 45 -12.52 -7.27 -5.47
C ALA A 45 -13.37 -6.67 -4.35
N THR A 46 -12.84 -6.66 -3.13
CA THR A 46 -13.43 -5.89 -2.01
C THR A 46 -13.16 -4.39 -2.19
N GLU A 47 -13.87 -3.55 -1.42
CA GLU A 47 -13.63 -2.10 -1.41
C GLU A 47 -12.19 -1.76 -1.00
N GLU A 48 -11.65 -2.46 0.00
CA GLU A 48 -10.27 -2.31 0.47
C GLU A 48 -9.24 -2.67 -0.62
N GLU A 49 -9.51 -3.71 -1.40
CA GLU A 49 -8.65 -4.09 -2.53
C GLU A 49 -8.73 -3.06 -3.66
N MET A 50 -9.94 -2.58 -3.95
CA MET A 50 -10.15 -1.52 -4.94
C MET A 50 -9.41 -0.23 -4.55
N ASP A 51 -9.43 0.13 -3.27
CA ASP A 51 -8.69 1.25 -2.72
C ASP A 51 -7.19 1.10 -2.98
N PHE A 52 -6.59 -0.04 -2.61
CA PHE A 52 -5.17 -0.30 -2.90
C PHE A 52 -4.86 -0.19 -4.40
N TYR A 53 -5.69 -0.81 -5.26
CA TYR A 53 -5.44 -0.81 -6.71
C TYR A 53 -5.53 0.57 -7.36
N ARG A 54 -6.28 1.50 -6.78
CA ARG A 54 -6.47 2.85 -7.31
C ARG A 54 -5.51 3.85 -6.68
N GLU A 55 -5.34 3.78 -5.36
CA GLU A 55 -4.77 4.87 -4.58
C GLU A 55 -3.33 4.61 -4.12
N PHE A 56 -2.85 3.36 -4.08
CA PHE A 56 -1.50 3.09 -3.56
C PHE A 56 -0.40 3.73 -4.42
N GLN A 57 -0.50 3.61 -5.76
CA GLN A 57 0.43 4.22 -6.70
C GLN A 57 0.50 5.76 -6.54
N PRO A 58 -0.61 6.52 -6.66
CA PRO A 58 -0.57 7.97 -6.51
C PRO A 58 -0.16 8.40 -5.09
N TRP A 59 -0.51 7.62 -4.06
CA TRP A 59 -0.07 7.88 -2.69
C TRP A 59 1.45 7.77 -2.54
N VAL A 60 2.08 6.71 -3.09
CA VAL A 60 3.55 6.56 -3.08
C VAL A 60 4.22 7.69 -3.87
N GLN A 61 3.68 8.06 -5.03
CA GLN A 61 4.18 9.19 -5.84
C GLN A 61 4.17 10.50 -5.04
N LYS A 62 3.06 10.80 -4.36
CA LYS A 62 2.93 11.98 -3.50
C LYS A 62 3.92 11.95 -2.35
N LYS A 63 4.07 10.79 -1.69
CA LYS A 63 4.97 10.63 -0.53
C LYS A 63 6.44 10.87 -0.87
N TYR A 64 6.87 10.44 -2.06
CA TYR A 64 8.25 10.65 -2.52
C TYR A 64 8.42 11.92 -3.37
N HIS A 65 7.36 12.73 -3.52
CA HIS A 65 7.37 13.96 -4.33
C HIS A 65 7.82 13.73 -5.78
N VAL A 66 7.35 12.64 -6.40
CA VAL A 66 7.69 12.28 -7.78
C VAL A 66 6.47 12.35 -8.71
N SER A 67 6.67 12.82 -9.94
CA SER A 67 5.65 12.93 -10.99
C SER A 67 5.85 11.96 -12.15
N THR A 68 6.67 10.92 -11.96
CA THR A 68 7.02 9.93 -12.98
C THR A 68 5.93 8.89 -13.21
N SER A 69 5.88 8.28 -14.40
CA SER A 69 5.05 7.12 -14.72
C SER A 69 5.65 5.77 -14.26
N ASN A 70 6.79 5.78 -13.57
CA ASN A 70 7.37 4.57 -13.00
C ASN A 70 6.41 3.90 -11.99
N SER A 71 6.43 2.57 -11.93
CA SER A 71 5.67 1.81 -10.93
C SER A 71 6.13 2.16 -9.51
N TRP A 72 5.26 1.99 -8.52
CA TRP A 72 5.58 2.21 -7.11
C TRP A 72 6.81 1.40 -6.67
N ALA A 73 7.03 0.20 -7.22
CA ALA A 73 8.21 -0.60 -6.93
C ALA A 73 9.49 0.07 -7.41
N LYS A 74 9.47 0.62 -8.63
CA LYS A 74 10.60 1.37 -9.17
C LYS A 74 10.81 2.69 -8.42
N ILE A 75 9.74 3.38 -8.01
CA ILE A 75 9.85 4.56 -7.15
C ILE A 75 10.53 4.20 -5.83
N ILE A 76 10.09 3.13 -5.15
CA ILE A 76 10.72 2.65 -3.92
C ILE A 76 12.20 2.34 -4.14
N MET A 77 12.55 1.64 -5.23
CA MET A 77 13.94 1.29 -5.54
C MET A 77 14.84 2.50 -5.78
N LEU A 78 14.33 3.66 -6.18
CA LEU A 78 15.13 4.89 -6.27
C LEU A 78 15.63 5.37 -4.89
N HIS A 79 15.03 4.89 -3.80
CA HIS A 79 15.33 5.27 -2.43
C HIS A 79 15.92 4.11 -1.59
N CYS A 80 16.29 2.99 -2.22
CA CYS A 80 16.81 1.80 -1.53
C CYS A 80 18.10 1.29 -2.18
N GLY A 81 19.01 0.76 -1.37
CA GLY A 81 20.27 0.17 -1.83
C GLY A 81 20.16 -1.29 -2.29
N SER A 82 19.03 -1.96 -2.01
CA SER A 82 18.80 -3.35 -2.42
C SER A 82 17.32 -3.69 -2.58
N GLU A 83 17.05 -4.77 -3.32
CA GLU A 83 15.70 -5.34 -3.50
C GLU A 83 15.05 -5.76 -2.16
N GLN A 84 15.85 -6.29 -1.22
CA GLN A 84 15.40 -6.67 0.12
C GLN A 84 14.97 -5.44 0.94
N GLU A 85 15.74 -4.36 0.85
CA GLU A 85 15.40 -3.10 1.50
C GLU A 85 14.12 -2.51 0.88
N GLY A 86 13.99 -2.53 -0.45
CA GLY A 86 12.77 -2.12 -1.14
C GLY A 86 11.57 -2.96 -0.72
N PHE A 87 11.74 -4.27 -0.54
CA PHE A 87 10.66 -5.16 -0.08
C PHE A 87 10.19 -4.78 1.32
N ASN A 88 11.12 -4.52 2.24
CA ASN A 88 10.79 -4.06 3.59
C ASN A 88 10.12 -2.67 3.57
N ALA A 89 10.62 -1.76 2.70
CA ALA A 89 10.04 -0.44 2.52
C ALA A 89 8.60 -0.50 1.99
N PHE A 90 8.30 -1.40 1.06
CA PHE A 90 6.92 -1.63 0.59
C PHE A 90 5.98 -1.94 1.75
N TYR A 91 6.33 -2.87 2.66
CA TYR A 91 5.43 -3.22 3.77
C TYR A 91 5.25 -2.07 4.76
N ARG A 92 6.30 -1.29 5.02
CA ARG A 92 6.16 -0.07 5.84
C ARG A 92 5.24 0.95 5.17
N LEU A 93 5.40 1.17 3.87
CA LEU A 93 4.55 2.07 3.08
C LEU A 93 3.10 1.58 3.01
N LEU A 94 2.90 0.27 2.93
CA LEU A 94 1.58 -0.36 2.97
C LEU A 94 0.89 -0.10 4.31
N ASP A 95 1.60 -0.32 5.42
CA ASP A 95 1.09 -0.09 6.76
C ASP A 95 0.73 1.41 6.94
N GLU A 96 1.58 2.33 6.46
CA GLU A 96 1.29 3.77 6.46
C GLU A 96 0.07 4.12 5.58
N PHE A 97 -0.02 3.55 4.37
CA PHE A 97 -1.14 3.75 3.45
C PHE A 97 -2.47 3.29 4.04
N GLN A 98 -2.51 2.15 4.72
CA GLN A 98 -3.73 1.63 5.37
C GLN A 98 -4.15 2.44 6.60
N ASN A 99 -3.25 3.26 7.17
CA ASN A 99 -3.54 4.10 8.32
C ASN A 99 -3.74 5.59 7.97
N ARG A 100 -3.69 5.96 6.69
CA ARG A 100 -3.71 7.37 6.22
C ARG A 100 -4.97 8.16 6.59
N ASP A 101 -6.11 7.48 6.75
CA ASP A 101 -7.39 8.14 7.07
C ASP A 101 -7.65 8.21 8.58
N LYS A 102 -6.98 7.37 9.38
CA LYS A 102 -7.11 7.36 10.85
C LYS A 102 -6.51 8.62 11.50
N SER A 103 -5.64 9.34 10.80
CA SER A 103 -5.13 10.64 11.25
C SER A 103 -6.13 11.79 11.08
N LEU A 104 -7.15 11.65 10.21
CA LEU A 104 -8.16 12.69 9.99
C LEU A 104 -9.24 12.69 11.08
N GLU A 105 -9.58 11.53 11.64
CA GLU A 105 -10.53 11.40 12.75
C GLU A 105 -10.02 12.05 14.04
N HIS A 106 -8.70 11.98 14.30
CA HIS A 106 -8.09 12.62 15.46
C HIS A 106 -8.01 14.15 15.32
N GLN A 107 -7.88 14.68 14.10
CA GLN A 107 -7.89 16.14 13.89
C GLN A 107 -9.31 16.72 13.97
N GLN A 108 -10.34 16.01 13.51
CA GLN A 108 -11.73 16.47 13.64
C GLN A 108 -12.24 16.44 15.09
N GLN A 109 -11.88 15.44 15.90
CA GLN A 109 -12.25 15.42 17.32
C GLN A 109 -11.62 16.57 18.11
N VAL A 110 -10.38 16.94 17.79
CA VAL A 110 -9.70 18.07 18.43
C VAL A 110 -10.38 19.39 18.02
N THR A 111 -10.69 19.61 16.74
CA THR A 111 -11.35 20.85 16.28
C THR A 111 -12.77 21.01 16.83
N VAL A 112 -13.58 19.95 16.88
CA VAL A 112 -14.95 20.01 17.43
C VAL A 112 -14.96 20.29 18.95
N SER A 113 -13.91 19.87 19.67
CA SER A 113 -13.79 20.12 21.12
C SER A 113 -13.46 21.59 21.48
N TYR A 114 -12.83 22.35 20.58
CA TYR A 114 -12.53 23.76 20.79
C TYR A 114 -13.69 24.70 20.44
N GLU A 115 -14.62 24.27 19.59
CA GLU A 115 -15.78 25.07 19.16
C GLU A 115 -17.01 24.94 20.10
N SER A 116 -16.95 24.08 21.12
CA SER A 116 -18.07 23.82 22.04
C SER A 116 -18.11 24.72 23.28
N PHE A 117 -17.23 25.72 23.41
CA PHE A 117 -17.31 26.72 24.47
C PHE A 117 -17.97 28.00 23.97
N PRO A 118 -19.18 28.36 24.44
CA PRO A 118 -19.75 29.67 24.13
C PRO A 118 -18.89 30.76 24.77
N ALA A 119 -18.44 31.72 23.95
CA ALA A 119 -17.84 32.96 24.45
C ALA A 119 -18.87 33.65 25.37
N LYS A 120 -18.48 33.90 26.62
CA LYS A 120 -19.25 34.72 27.56
C LYS A 120 -19.20 36.19 27.16
#